data_AF-A0AAE4A640-F1
#
_entry.id   AF-A0AAE4A640-F1
#
_cell.length_a   1.000
_cell.length_b   1.000
_cell.length_c   1.000
_cell.angle_alpha   90.00
_cell.angle_beta   90.00
_cell.angle_gamma   90.00
#
_symmetry.space_group_name_H-M   'P 1'
#
loop_
_entity.id
_entity.type
_entity.pdbx_description
1 polymer ?
#
loop_
_entity_poly.entity_id
_entity_poly.type
_entity_poly.pdbx_seq_one_letter_code
_entity_poly.pdbx_strand_id
1 'polypeptide(L)'
;MPRIATTVDEDLERRLRAEARQRRITRARLLREAAIHYLGVSEGARELEQLRTVVAEQQRRLERLERRLGGPPPVPPPRTPTRPTPSDPF
;
A
#
# COMPACT_ATOMS: atom_id res chain seq x y z
N MET A 1 16.54 10.50 -30.52
CA MET A 1 15.68 11.47 -29.82
C MET A 1 14.24 10.98 -29.86
N PRO A 2 13.62 10.56 -28.75
CA PRO A 2 12.22 10.12 -28.75
C PRO A 2 11.31 11.30 -29.15
N ARG A 3 10.47 11.09 -30.16
CA ARG A 3 9.45 12.06 -30.60
C ARG A 3 8.16 11.77 -29.86
N ILE A 4 7.72 12.71 -29.02
CA ILE A 4 6.40 12.64 -28.36
C ILE A 4 5.36 13.09 -29.38
N ALA A 5 4.71 12.14 -30.03
CA ALA A 5 3.55 12.39 -30.89
C ALA A 5 2.29 12.33 -30.03
N THR A 6 1.78 13.48 -29.62
CA THR A 6 0.50 13.59 -28.89
C THR A 6 -0.54 14.21 -29.80
N THR A 7 -1.52 13.40 -30.21
CA THR A 7 -2.83 13.90 -30.66
C THR A 7 -3.56 14.42 -29.43
N VAL A 8 -3.73 15.73 -29.37
CA VAL A 8 -4.48 16.45 -28.33
C VAL A 8 -5.62 17.19 -29.01
N ASP A 9 -6.73 17.39 -28.30
CA ASP A 9 -7.83 18.18 -28.83
C ASP A 9 -7.39 19.63 -29.11
N GLU A 10 -8.19 20.33 -29.91
CA GLU A 10 -7.86 21.67 -30.39
C GLU A 10 -7.87 22.73 -29.28
N ASP A 11 -8.69 22.53 -28.23
CA ASP A 11 -8.78 23.42 -27.07
C ASP A 11 -7.56 23.32 -26.17
N LEU A 12 -7.14 22.10 -25.86
CA LEU A 12 -5.93 21.78 -25.13
C LEU A 12 -4.71 22.22 -25.92
N GLU A 13 -4.72 22.07 -27.25
CA GLU A 13 -3.64 22.60 -28.08
C GLU A 13 -3.53 24.13 -27.99
N ARG A 14 -4.66 24.85 -28.06
CA ARG A 14 -4.69 26.31 -27.87
C ARG A 14 -4.12 26.71 -26.50
N ARG A 15 -4.55 26.02 -25.43
CA ARG A 15 -4.08 26.27 -24.06
C ARG A 15 -2.59 25.97 -23.90
N LEU A 16 -2.09 24.85 -24.44
CA LEU A 16 -0.67 24.50 -24.40
C LEU A 16 0.19 25.54 -25.13
N ARG A 17 -0.28 26.07 -26.26
CA ARG A 17 0.42 27.14 -26.98
C ARG A 17 0.43 28.45 -26.19
N ALA A 18 -0.68 28.81 -25.55
CA ALA A 18 -0.76 30.00 -24.71
C ALA A 18 0.20 29.90 -23.51
N GLU A 19 0.20 28.77 -22.81
CA GLU A 19 1.08 28.50 -21.66
C GLU A 19 2.56 28.51 -22.06
N ALA A 20 2.91 27.88 -23.18
CA ALA A 20 4.28 27.87 -23.70
C ALA A 20 4.78 29.29 -24.02
N ARG A 21 3.92 30.14 -24.61
CA ARG A 21 4.23 31.55 -24.87
C ARG A 21 4.41 32.35 -23.59
N GLN A 22 3.49 32.20 -22.63
CA GLN A 22 3.56 32.87 -21.33
C GLN A 22 4.88 32.57 -20.61
N ARG A 23 5.31 31.31 -20.65
CA ARG A 23 6.55 30.83 -20.04
C ARG A 23 7.80 31.03 -20.90
N ARG A 24 7.67 31.55 -22.13
CA ARG A 24 8.76 31.69 -23.12
C ARG A 24 9.54 30.39 -23.39
N ILE A 25 8.84 29.27 -23.42
CA ILE A 25 9.41 27.95 -23.74
C ILE A 25 8.76 27.34 -24.99
N THR A 26 9.40 26.33 -25.56
CA THR A 26 8.81 25.59 -26.68
C THR A 26 7.73 24.63 -26.18
N ARG A 27 6.72 24.33 -27.02
CA ARG A 27 5.70 23.31 -26.74
C ARG A 27 6.33 21.96 -26.37
N ALA A 28 7.40 21.57 -27.07
CA ALA A 28 8.12 20.33 -26.79
C ALA A 28 8.75 20.30 -25.38
N ARG A 29 9.27 21.44 -24.91
CA ARG A 29 9.79 21.57 -23.54
C ARG A 29 8.66 21.51 -22.51
N LEU A 30 7.57 22.22 -22.74
CA LEU A 30 6.39 22.19 -21.87
C LEU A 30 5.84 20.76 -21.71
N LEU A 31 5.69 20.03 -22.82
CA LEU A 31 5.23 18.63 -22.79
C LEU A 31 6.21 17.71 -22.06
N ARG A 32 7.52 17.96 -22.20
CA ARG A 32 8.55 17.19 -21.49
C ARG A 32 8.49 17.43 -19.99
N GLU A 33 8.33 18.68 -19.55
CA GLU A 33 8.16 19.02 -18.13
C GLU A 33 6.89 18.39 -17.55
N ALA A 34 5.78 18.44 -18.29
CA ALA A 34 4.53 17.80 -17.90
C ALA A 34 4.68 16.27 -17.77
N ALA A 35 5.38 15.63 -18.71
CA ALA A 35 5.66 14.20 -18.67
C ALA A 35 6.52 13.81 -17.46
N ILE A 36 7.57 14.57 -17.17
CA ILE A 36 8.43 14.34 -15.98
C ILE A 36 7.61 14.45 -14.70
N HIS A 37 6.79 15.49 -14.57
CA HIS A 37 5.94 15.69 -13.39
C HIS A 37 4.93 14.55 -13.23
N TYR A 38 4.25 14.16 -14.32
CA TYR A 38 3.30 13.05 -14.29
C TYR A 38 3.97 11.73 -13.88
N LEU A 39 5.12 11.42 -14.46
CA LEU A 39 5.87 10.21 -14.14
C LEU A 39 6.31 10.22 -12.67
N GLY A 40 6.91 11.30 -12.18
CA GLY A 40 7.33 11.41 -10.78
C GLY A 40 6.17 11.30 -9.80
N VAL A 41 5.01 11.90 -10.10
CA VAL A 41 3.80 11.74 -9.28
C VAL A 41 3.29 10.29 -9.33
N SER A 42 3.34 9.65 -10.49
CA SER A 42 2.88 8.25 -10.64
C SER A 42 3.80 7.25 -9.93
N GLU A 43 5.11 7.49 -9.93
CA GLU A 43 6.10 6.69 -9.19
C GLU A 43 5.91 6.87 -7.69
N GLY A 44 5.81 8.12 -7.22
CA GLY A 44 5.55 8.41 -5.80
C GLY A 44 4.22 7.84 -5.31
N ALA A 45 3.17 7.85 -6.14
CA ALA A 45 1.88 7.24 -5.79
C ALA A 45 1.99 5.71 -5.62
N ARG A 46 2.75 5.03 -6.49
CA ARG A 46 3.00 3.58 -6.40
C ARG A 46 3.80 3.22 -5.15
N GLU A 47 4.86 3.98 -4.85
CA GLU A 47 5.66 3.78 -3.64
C GLU A 47 4.81 3.97 -2.37
N LEU A 48 3.94 4.99 -2.36
CA LEU A 48 3.05 5.25 -1.24
C LEU A 48 2.01 4.13 -1.04
N GLU A 49 1.53 3.53 -2.12
CA GLU A 49 0.63 2.38 -2.07
C GLU A 49 1.33 1.12 -1.54
N GLN A 50 2.59 0.89 -1.94
CA GLN A 50 3.42 -0.18 -1.38
C GLN A 50 3.65 0.01 0.13
N LEU A 51 4.00 1.22 0.55
CA LEU A 51 4.18 1.55 1.98
C LEU A 51 2.90 1.31 2.78
N ARG A 52 1.73 1.72 2.26
CA ARG A 52 0.43 1.44 2.91
C ARG A 52 0.18 -0.05 3.10
N THR A 53 0.55 -0.85 2.11
CA THR A 53 0.41 -2.32 2.17
C THR A 53 1.32 -2.90 3.26
N VAL A 54 2.58 -2.48 3.32
CA VAL A 54 3.53 -2.91 4.37
C VAL A 54 3.05 -2.51 5.76
N VAL A 55 2.57 -1.28 5.93
CA VAL A 55 2.03 -0.81 7.21
C VAL A 55 0.85 -1.66 7.67
N ALA A 56 -0.10 -1.94 6.76
CA ALA A 56 -1.25 -2.79 7.06
C ALA A 56 -0.83 -4.22 7.44
N GLU A 57 0.20 -4.78 6.80
CA GLU A 57 0.74 -6.08 7.15
C GLU A 57 1.37 -6.10 8.54
N GLN A 58 2.16 -5.07 8.88
CA GLN A 58 2.77 -4.93 10.20
C GLN A 58 1.72 -4.75 11.30
N GLN A 59 0.65 -3.98 11.06
CA GLN A 59 -0.47 -3.87 11.99
C GLN A 59 -1.15 -5.21 12.24
N ARG A 60 -1.46 -5.99 11.19
CA ARG A 60 -2.02 -7.34 11.35
C ARG A 60 -1.06 -8.29 12.08
N ARG A 61 0.25 -8.11 11.91
CA ARG A 61 1.25 -8.91 12.64
C ARG A 61 1.27 -8.54 14.12
N LEU A 62 1.21 -7.25 14.46
CA LEU A 62 1.11 -6.78 15.84
C LEU A 62 -0.15 -7.28 16.52
N GLU A 63 -1.33 -7.13 15.90
CA GLU A 63 -2.59 -7.66 16.45
C GLU A 63 -2.53 -9.17 16.73
N ARG A 64 -1.88 -9.94 15.84
CA ARG A 64 -1.68 -11.39 16.05
C ARG A 64 -0.75 -11.68 17.22
N LEU A 65 0.30 -10.90 17.40
CA LEU A 65 1.23 -11.06 18.51
C LEU A 65 0.57 -10.67 19.84
N GLU A 66 -0.17 -9.57 19.87
CA GLU A 66 -0.95 -9.15 21.03
C GLU A 66 -1.99 -10.19 21.43
N ARG A 67 -2.71 -10.78 20.47
CA ARG A 67 -3.63 -11.90 20.76
C ARG A 67 -2.92 -13.13 21.31
N ARG A 68 -1.71 -13.42 20.85
CA ARG A 68 -0.91 -14.56 21.35
C ARG A 68 -0.34 -14.32 22.74
N LEU A 69 0.02 -13.08 23.07
CA LEU A 69 0.60 -12.70 24.36
C LEU A 69 -0.45 -12.33 25.41
N GLY A 70 -1.63 -11.86 24.98
CA GLY A 70 -2.74 -11.46 25.83
C GLY A 70 -3.88 -12.47 25.96
N GLY A 71 -3.83 -13.61 25.25
CA GLY A 71 -4.79 -14.70 25.43
C GLY A 71 -4.56 -15.43 26.76
N PRO A 72 -5.61 -15.77 27.53
CA PRO A 72 -5.46 -16.57 28.74
C PRO A 72 -4.77 -17.90 28.40
N PRO A 73 -3.92 -18.45 29.29
CA PRO A 73 -3.28 -19.74 29.05
C PRO A 73 -4.35 -20.78 28.70
N PRO A 74 -4.07 -21.72 27.77
CA PRO A 74 -5.02 -22.76 27.45
C PRO A 74 -5.42 -23.46 28.75
N VAL A 75 -6.71 -23.38 29.09
CA VAL A 75 -7.25 -24.05 30.28
C VAL A 75 -6.90 -25.53 30.11
N PRO A 76 -6.10 -26.12 31.02
CA PRO A 76 -5.78 -27.53 30.92
C PRO A 76 -7.10 -28.32 30.88
N PRO A 77 -7.19 -29.37 30.05
CA PRO A 77 -8.42 -30.15 29.96
C PRO A 77 -8.82 -30.60 31.37
N PRO A 78 -10.13 -30.58 31.69
CA PRO A 78 -10.60 -30.99 33.01
C PRO A 78 -10.04 -32.37 33.32
N ARG A 79 -9.20 -32.47 34.35
CA ARG A 79 -8.76 -33.75 34.88
C ARG A 79 -10.03 -34.42 35.39
N THR A 80 -10.55 -35.35 34.61
CA THR A 80 -11.61 -36.26 35.08
C THR A 80 -11.14 -36.86 36.39
N PRO A 81 -11.91 -36.75 37.49
CA PRO A 81 -11.52 -37.36 38.75
C PRO A 81 -11.37 -38.85 38.51
N THR A 82 -10.13 -39.34 38.67
CA THR A 82 -9.84 -40.76 38.66
C THR A 82 -10.66 -41.37 39.79
N ARG A 83 -11.70 -42.12 39.41
CA ARG A 83 -12.53 -42.90 40.32
C ARG A 83 -11.59 -43.70 41.23
N PRO A 84 -11.69 -43.59 42.57
CA PRO A 84 -10.89 -44.44 43.44
C PRO A 84 -11.26 -45.89 43.12
N THR A 85 -10.27 -46.66 42.68
CA THR A 85 -10.36 -48.11 42.61
C THR A 85 -10.73 -48.63 44.00
N PRO A 86 -11.80 -49.42 44.15
CA PRO A 86 -12.11 -50.03 45.43
C PRO A 86 -10.94 -50.92 45.82
N SER A 87 -10.41 -50.67 47.02
CA SER A 87 -9.40 -51.49 47.66
C SER A 87 -9.95 -52.92 47.79
N ASP A 88 -9.28 -53.89 47.18
CA ASP A 88 -9.54 -55.31 47.46
C ASP A 88 -9.18 -55.61 48.92
N PRO A 89 -10.06 -56.27 49.68
CA PRO A 89 -9.69 -56.89 50.94
C PRO A 89 -9.16 -58.32 50.67
N PHE A 90 -8.16 -58.70 51.47
CA PHE A 90 -7.54 -60.03 51.65
C PHE A 90 -6.25 -60.31 50.87
#